data_AF-A0A8K0CNV5-F1
#
_entry.id   AF-A0A8K0CNV5-F1
#
_cell.length_a   1.000
_cell.length_b   1.000
_cell.length_c   1.000
_cell.angle_alpha   90.00
_cell.angle_beta   90.00
_cell.angle_gamma   90.00
#
_symmetry.space_group_name_H-M   'P 1'
#
loop_
_entity.id
_entity.type
_entity.pdbx_description
1 polymer ?
#
loop_
_entity_poly.entity_id
_entity_poly.type
_entity_poly.pdbx_seq_one_letter_code
_entity_poly.pdbx_strand_id
1 'polypeptide(L)'
;MGPENSLGFILADKGYDVWLANYRGTRWSRKHAWLNPDVDRKAYWSFSFQQIGEYDLPTFMNYILNVTKQEKLFYIGISQGGTTYFALTSAKPEYNDKIRLSINLSPVVYCSHMTSFMNLFVIFKTPIAVSTLMGSL
;
A
#
# COMPACT_ATOMS: atom_id res chain seq x y z
N MET A 1 16.47 12.45 -13.03
CA MET A 1 15.54 11.72 -13.91
C MET A 1 14.59 12.76 -14.49
N GLY A 2 14.52 12.91 -15.81
CA GLY A 2 13.56 13.80 -16.47
C GLY A 2 12.18 13.14 -16.62
N PRO A 3 11.19 13.87 -17.15
CA PRO A 3 9.85 13.35 -17.42
C PRO A 3 9.85 12.05 -18.25
N GLU A 4 10.76 11.94 -19.22
CA GLU A 4 10.89 10.81 -20.15
C GLU A 4 11.32 9.49 -19.49
N ASN A 5 11.81 9.53 -18.26
CA ASN A 5 12.29 8.38 -17.50
C ASN A 5 11.49 8.11 -16.22
N SER A 6 10.36 8.80 -16.07
CA SER A 6 9.57 8.77 -14.84
C SER A 6 8.23 8.13 -15.12
N LEU A 7 7.95 6.98 -14.48
CA LEU A 7 6.75 6.17 -14.75
C LEU A 7 5.45 6.98 -14.74
N GLY A 8 5.28 7.89 -13.77
CA GLY A 8 4.08 8.72 -13.69
C GLY A 8 3.89 9.64 -14.90
N PHE A 9 4.97 10.26 -15.40
CA PHE A 9 4.90 11.12 -16.58
C PHE A 9 4.70 10.30 -17.85
N ILE A 10 5.39 9.16 -18.00
CA ILE A 10 5.20 8.25 -19.13
C ILE A 10 3.73 7.78 -19.22
N LEU A 11 3.11 7.44 -18.08
CA LEU A 11 1.70 7.03 -18.06
C LEU A 11 0.77 8.21 -18.41
N ALA A 12 1.03 9.40 -17.89
CA ALA A 12 0.26 10.59 -18.24
C ALA A 12 0.34 10.90 -19.75
N ASP A 13 1.54 10.85 -20.34
CA ASP A 13 1.76 11.05 -21.78
C ASP A 13 1.06 9.97 -22.64
N LYS A 14 0.82 8.79 -22.08
CA LYS A 14 0.04 7.70 -22.70
C LYS A 14 -1.47 7.82 -22.48
N GLY A 15 -1.93 8.90 -21.85
CA GLY A 15 -3.36 9.21 -21.68
C GLY A 15 -4.00 8.60 -20.43
N TYR A 16 -3.21 8.11 -19.46
CA TYR A 16 -3.74 7.66 -18.18
C TYR A 16 -3.95 8.84 -17.22
N ASP A 17 -5.02 8.78 -16.44
CA ASP A 17 -5.20 9.65 -15.28
C ASP A 17 -4.38 9.10 -14.09
N VAL A 18 -3.28 9.79 -13.74
CA VAL A 18 -2.25 9.28 -12.82
C VAL A 18 -2.43 9.86 -11.42
N TRP A 19 -2.66 8.98 -10.44
CA TRP A 19 -2.82 9.33 -9.03
C TRP A 19 -1.63 8.80 -8.20
N LEU A 20 -0.99 9.69 -7.44
CA LEU A 20 0.16 9.35 -6.58
C LEU A 20 -0.24 9.41 -5.10
N ALA A 21 -0.30 8.25 -4.47
CA ALA A 21 -0.70 8.11 -3.07
C ALA A 21 0.46 8.36 -2.09
N ASN A 22 0.18 9.08 -0.99
CA ASN A 22 1.10 9.26 0.13
C ASN A 22 0.52 8.62 1.39
N TYR A 23 1.12 7.53 1.85
CA TYR A 23 0.68 6.83 3.06
C TYR A 23 0.87 7.66 4.33
N ARG A 24 0.07 7.35 5.36
CA ARG A 24 0.16 7.97 6.69
C ARG A 24 1.59 7.96 7.22
N GLY A 25 1.98 9.06 7.88
CA GLY A 25 3.30 9.23 8.48
C GLY A 25 4.40 9.69 7.53
N THR A 26 4.18 9.71 6.21
CA THR A 26 5.10 10.35 5.26
C THR A 26 5.09 11.88 5.43
N ARG A 27 6.12 12.57 4.93
CA ARG A 27 6.21 14.05 4.98
C ARG A 27 4.92 14.76 4.55
N TRP A 28 4.19 14.18 3.59
CA TRP A 28 2.99 14.75 2.99
C TRP A 28 1.67 14.32 3.65
N SER A 29 1.70 13.31 4.51
CA SER A 29 0.51 12.72 5.15
C SER A 29 0.70 12.56 6.66
N ARG A 30 1.07 13.67 7.33
CA ARG A 30 1.33 13.71 8.79
C ARG A 30 0.21 14.27 9.67
N LYS A 31 -0.90 14.71 9.10
CA LYS A 31 -2.05 15.22 9.86
C LYS A 31 -2.92 14.07 10.37
N HIS A 32 -3.53 14.26 11.54
CA HIS A 32 -4.50 13.34 12.12
C HIS A 32 -5.60 14.16 12.82
N ALA A 33 -6.83 13.67 12.82
CA ALA A 33 -7.98 14.43 13.34
C ALA A 33 -7.87 14.72 14.84
N TRP A 34 -7.22 13.82 15.59
CA TRP A 34 -7.22 13.83 17.06
C TRP A 34 -5.84 13.81 17.71
N LEU A 35 -4.79 13.52 16.93
CA LEU A 35 -3.46 13.23 17.48
C LEU A 35 -2.45 14.18 16.83
N ASN A 36 -1.55 14.72 17.64
CA ASN A 36 -0.42 15.47 17.15
C ASN A 36 0.79 14.50 16.95
N PRO A 37 1.44 14.48 15.78
CA PRO A 37 2.53 13.54 15.49
C PRO A 37 3.79 13.74 16.33
N ASP A 38 3.97 14.92 16.92
CA ASP A 38 5.14 15.31 17.69
C ASP A 38 4.87 15.32 19.21
N VAL A 39 3.61 15.50 19.62
CA VAL A 39 3.18 15.42 21.04
C VAL A 39 2.70 14.01 21.40
N ASP A 40 1.76 13.46 20.64
CA ASP A 40 1.14 12.15 20.89
C ASP A 40 1.89 11.00 20.19
N ARG A 41 3.23 11.07 20.19
CA ARG A 41 4.10 10.24 19.33
C ARG A 41 3.76 8.75 19.39
N LYS A 42 3.60 8.20 20.60
CA LYS A 42 3.36 6.76 20.78
C LYS A 42 2.06 6.31 20.12
N ALA A 43 0.99 7.10 20.25
CA ALA A 43 -0.31 6.78 19.66
C ALA A 43 -0.31 7.06 18.15
N TYR A 44 0.22 8.21 17.74
CA TYR A 44 0.25 8.62 16.33
C TYR A 44 1.03 7.62 15.46
N TRP A 45 2.20 7.18 15.91
CA TRP A 45 3.07 6.27 15.17
C TRP A 45 2.77 4.77 15.43
N SER A 46 1.65 4.46 16.08
CA SER A 46 1.23 3.07 16.32
C SER A 46 0.50 2.49 15.10
N PHE A 47 1.22 2.32 14.00
CA PHE A 47 0.71 1.66 12.80
C PHE A 47 1.82 0.89 12.08
N SER A 48 1.42 -0.06 11.24
CA SER A 48 2.29 -0.79 10.32
C SER A 48 1.71 -0.79 8.91
N PHE A 49 2.34 -1.52 7.99
CA PHE A 49 1.80 -1.72 6.64
C PHE A 49 0.38 -2.32 6.65
N GLN A 50 -0.02 -3.02 7.72
CA GLN A 50 -1.35 -3.59 7.84
C GLN A 50 -2.42 -2.48 7.90
N GLN A 51 -2.25 -1.47 8.75
CA GLN A 51 -3.19 -0.33 8.81
C GLN A 51 -3.17 0.49 7.52
N ILE A 52 -2.03 0.55 6.83
CA ILE A 52 -1.96 1.18 5.51
C ILE A 52 -2.82 0.40 4.51
N GLY A 53 -2.75 -0.93 4.50
CA GLY A 53 -3.56 -1.79 3.64
C GLY A 53 -5.04 -1.75 3.97
N GLU A 54 -5.41 -1.78 5.25
CA GLU A 54 -6.80 -1.86 5.70
C GLU A 54 -7.56 -0.53 5.65
N TYR A 55 -6.84 0.60 5.73
CA TYR A 55 -7.46 1.92 5.82
C TYR A 55 -7.00 2.89 4.73
N ASP A 56 -5.69 3.10 4.54
CA ASP A 56 -5.20 4.11 3.60
C ASP A 56 -5.55 3.75 2.17
N LEU A 57 -5.18 2.54 1.75
CA LEU A 57 -5.36 2.11 0.36
C LEU A 57 -6.84 2.08 -0.05
N PRO A 58 -7.78 1.50 0.73
CA PRO A 58 -9.22 1.64 0.53
C PRO A 58 -9.71 3.07 0.37
N THR A 59 -9.23 3.97 1.24
CA THR A 59 -9.64 5.38 1.23
C THR A 59 -9.20 6.05 -0.06
N PHE A 60 -7.96 5.82 -0.50
CA PHE A 60 -7.46 6.34 -1.78
C PHE A 60 -8.25 5.78 -2.96
N MET A 61 -8.44 4.46 -3.03
CA MET A 61 -9.17 3.83 -4.13
C MET A 61 -10.61 4.36 -4.21
N ASN A 62 -11.34 4.40 -3.10
CA ASN A 62 -12.72 4.90 -3.09
C ASN A 62 -12.79 6.38 -3.47
N TYR A 63 -11.86 7.20 -2.98
CA TYR A 63 -11.79 8.60 -3.35
C TYR A 63 -11.58 8.76 -4.87
N ILE A 64 -10.59 8.06 -5.44
CA ILE A 64 -10.27 8.11 -6.87
C ILE A 64 -11.46 7.65 -7.71
N LEU A 65 -12.06 6.50 -7.40
CA LEU A 65 -13.21 5.97 -8.14
C LEU A 65 -14.41 6.91 -8.04
N ASN A 66 -14.64 7.52 -6.87
CA ASN A 66 -15.70 8.51 -6.71
C ASN A 66 -15.45 9.80 -7.49
N VAL A 67 -14.21 10.28 -7.57
CA VAL A 67 -13.87 11.50 -8.31
C VAL A 67 -13.92 11.26 -9.82
N THR A 68 -13.29 10.18 -10.29
CA THR A 68 -13.15 9.87 -11.72
C THR A 68 -14.38 9.20 -12.32
N LYS A 69 -15.29 8.72 -11.47
CA LYS A 69 -16.48 7.92 -11.85
C LYS A 69 -16.14 6.61 -12.58
N GLN A 70 -14.90 6.16 -12.46
CA GLN A 70 -14.49 4.84 -12.95
C GLN A 70 -14.93 3.74 -11.97
N GLU A 71 -15.22 2.55 -12.49
CA GLU A 71 -15.58 1.39 -11.65
C GLU A 71 -14.34 0.67 -11.10
N LYS A 72 -13.24 0.70 -11.87
CA LYS A 72 -11.99 0.00 -11.54
C LYS A 72 -10.79 0.88 -11.84
N LEU A 73 -9.68 0.59 -11.17
CA LEU A 73 -8.38 1.25 -11.41
C LEU A 73 -7.25 0.25 -11.65
N PHE A 74 -6.17 0.74 -12.24
CA PHE A 74 -4.89 0.04 -12.30
C PHE A 74 -4.09 0.39 -11.05
N TYR A 75 -3.54 -0.63 -10.37
CA TYR A 75 -2.69 -0.44 -9.20
C TYR A 75 -1.23 -0.74 -9.54
N ILE A 76 -0.32 0.15 -9.15
CA ILE A 76 1.12 -0.09 -9.26
C ILE A 76 1.74 0.10 -7.87
N GLY A 77 2.26 -0.99 -7.29
CA GLY A 77 2.90 -1.00 -5.99
C GLY A 77 4.39 -1.30 -6.11
N ILE A 78 5.24 -0.49 -5.48
CA ILE A 78 6.69 -0.74 -5.41
C ILE A 78 7.06 -1.13 -3.98
N SER A 79 7.80 -2.22 -3.80
CA SER A 79 8.27 -2.67 -2.48
C SER A 79 7.10 -2.81 -1.48
N GLN A 80 7.10 -2.03 -0.40
CA GLN A 80 6.02 -1.97 0.58
C GLN A 80 4.65 -1.65 -0.05
N GLY A 81 4.59 -0.93 -1.17
CA GLY A 81 3.35 -0.72 -1.92
C GLY A 81 2.70 -2.04 -2.32
N GLY A 82 3.49 -2.99 -2.85
CA GLY A 82 2.98 -4.32 -3.17
C GLY A 82 2.59 -5.13 -1.92
N THR A 83 3.33 -5.00 -0.82
CA THR A 83 2.93 -5.60 0.48
C THR A 83 1.56 -5.09 0.93
N THR A 84 1.35 -3.78 0.81
CA THR A 84 0.11 -3.09 1.19
C THR A 84 -1.07 -3.55 0.33
N TYR A 85 -0.85 -3.77 -0.97
CA TYR A 85 -1.84 -4.36 -1.86
C TYR A 85 -2.30 -5.74 -1.38
N PHE A 86 -1.36 -6.64 -1.04
CA PHE A 86 -1.70 -7.97 -0.55
C PHE A 86 -2.37 -7.94 0.83
N ALA A 87 -1.95 -7.02 1.73
CA ALA A 87 -2.64 -6.81 3.00
C ALA A 87 -4.10 -6.39 2.79
N LEU A 88 -4.37 -5.49 1.83
CA LEU A 88 -5.74 -5.10 1.49
C LEU A 88 -6.54 -6.27 0.93
N THR A 89 -6.08 -6.89 -0.15
CA THR A 89 -6.90 -7.85 -0.90
C THR A 89 -7.10 -9.17 -0.18
N SER A 90 -6.25 -9.49 0.81
CA SER A 90 -6.48 -10.59 1.74
C SER A 90 -7.46 -10.25 2.86
N ALA A 91 -7.35 -9.06 3.46
CA ALA A 91 -8.23 -8.64 4.56
C ALA A 91 -9.63 -8.19 4.10
N LYS A 92 -9.74 -7.69 2.86
CA LYS A 92 -10.96 -7.15 2.25
C LYS A 92 -11.11 -7.61 0.80
N PRO A 93 -11.46 -8.89 0.56
CA PRO A 93 -11.53 -9.47 -0.78
C PRO A 93 -12.45 -8.72 -1.74
N GLU A 94 -13.44 -7.98 -1.25
CA GLU A 94 -14.34 -7.15 -2.06
C GLU A 94 -13.62 -6.03 -2.84
N TYR A 95 -12.39 -5.66 -2.45
CA TYR A 95 -11.59 -4.70 -3.21
C TYR A 95 -10.99 -5.28 -4.50
N ASN A 96 -10.93 -6.61 -4.64
CA ASN A 96 -10.48 -7.22 -5.89
C ASN A 96 -11.38 -6.82 -7.07
N ASP A 97 -12.68 -6.59 -6.83
CA ASP A 97 -13.61 -6.17 -7.88
C ASP A 97 -13.34 -4.76 -8.39
N LYS A 98 -12.66 -3.92 -7.60
CA LYS A 98 -12.31 -2.53 -7.93
C LYS A 98 -10.96 -2.40 -8.63
N ILE A 99 -10.26 -3.50 -8.87
CA ILE A 99 -8.90 -3.51 -9.43
C ILE A 99 -8.95 -4.17 -10.81
N ARG A 100 -8.54 -3.43 -11.84
CA ARG A 100 -8.48 -3.95 -13.21
C ARG A 100 -7.24 -4.80 -13.45
N LEU A 101 -6.10 -4.35 -12.93
CA LEU A 101 -4.82 -5.05 -12.94
C LEU A 101 -3.95 -4.46 -11.83
N SER A 102 -3.20 -5.31 -11.15
CA SER A 102 -2.17 -4.91 -10.19
C SER A 102 -0.79 -5.29 -10.70
N ILE A 103 0.12 -4.31 -10.76
CA ILE A 103 1.53 -4.49 -11.11
C ILE A 103 2.35 -4.24 -9.85
N ASN A 104 2.91 -5.30 -9.28
CA ASN A 104 3.69 -5.22 -8.05
C ASN A 104 5.17 -5.40 -8.35
N LEU A 105 5.94 -4.31 -8.24
CA LEU A 105 7.38 -4.25 -8.50
C LEU A 105 8.15 -4.53 -7.20
N SER A 106 8.82 -5.68 -7.15
CA SER A 106 9.58 -6.17 -5.99
C SER A 106 8.78 -6.19 -4.68
N PRO A 107 7.57 -6.81 -4.64
CA PRO A 107 6.76 -6.86 -3.42
C PRO A 107 7.44 -7.69 -2.33
N VAL A 108 7.21 -7.32 -1.07
CA VAL A 108 7.69 -8.09 0.09
C VAL A 108 6.50 -8.74 0.78
N VAL A 109 6.34 -10.06 0.63
CA VAL A 109 5.22 -10.81 1.24
C VAL A 109 5.72 -11.72 2.36
N TYR A 110 6.85 -12.40 2.13
CA TYR A 110 7.52 -13.25 3.11
C TYR A 110 9.01 -12.92 3.16
N CYS A 111 9.60 -12.94 4.36
CA CYS A 111 11.02 -12.67 4.58
C CYS A 111 11.77 -13.85 5.23
N SER A 112 11.19 -15.04 5.25
CA SER A 112 11.77 -16.24 5.91
C SER A 112 13.17 -16.61 5.41
N HIS A 113 13.51 -16.25 4.17
CA HIS A 113 14.81 -16.56 3.55
C HIS A 113 15.66 -15.32 3.30
N MET A 114 15.33 -14.18 3.92
CA MET A 114 16.12 -12.96 3.77
C MET A 114 17.44 -13.09 4.57
N THR A 115 18.56 -13.23 3.87
CA THR A 115 19.91 -13.36 4.48
C THR A 115 20.61 -12.03 4.68
N SER A 116 20.11 -10.96 4.04
CA SER A 116 20.66 -9.61 4.19
C SER A 116 20.32 -9.00 5.56
N PHE A 117 21.06 -7.95 5.92
CA PHE A 117 20.83 -7.18 7.16
C PHE A 117 19.40 -6.62 7.28
N MET A 118 18.65 -6.49 6.17
CA MET A 118 17.24 -6.09 6.19
C MET A 118 16.34 -7.05 6.98
N ASN A 119 16.74 -8.31 7.18
CA ASN A 119 15.95 -9.27 7.94
C ASN A 119 15.73 -8.82 9.41
N LEU A 120 16.70 -8.09 9.97
CA LEU A 120 16.62 -7.52 11.32
C LEU A 120 15.57 -6.41 11.46
N PHE A 121 15.09 -5.83 10.36
CA PHE A 121 14.05 -4.80 10.39
C PHE A 121 12.66 -5.36 10.07
N VAL A 122 12.58 -6.56 9.47
CA VAL A 122 11.31 -7.18 9.07
C VAL A 122 10.76 -8.10 10.16
N ILE A 123 11.62 -8.84 10.88
CA ILE A 123 11.18 -9.88 11.84
C ILE A 123 10.49 -9.29 13.10
N PHE A 124 10.69 -8.02 13.43
CA PHE A 124 10.33 -7.53 14.77
C PHE A 124 8.88 -7.07 15.00
N LYS A 125 7.94 -7.10 14.03
CA LYS A 125 6.60 -6.49 14.28
C LYS A 125 5.32 -7.10 13.71
N THR A 126 5.31 -8.22 12.98
CA THR A 126 4.02 -8.80 12.53
C THR A 126 4.11 -10.31 12.28
N PRO A 127 3.45 -11.16 13.09
CA PRO A 127 3.10 -12.49 12.64
C PRO A 127 2.02 -12.33 11.57
N ILE A 128 2.40 -12.51 10.32
CA ILE A 128 1.43 -12.73 9.24
C ILE A 128 0.67 -14.01 9.61
N ALA A 129 -0.66 -13.95 9.63
CA ALA A 129 -1.51 -15.11 9.79
C ALA A 129 -1.33 -16.04 8.58
N VAL A 130 -0.34 -16.93 8.68
CA VAL A 130 -0.07 -18.00 7.70
C VAL A 130 -1.12 -19.13 7.81
N SER A 131 -2.03 -19.10 8.79
CA SER A 131 -2.96 -20.19 9.05
C SER A 131 -4.22 -20.24 8.17
N THR A 132 -4.50 -19.23 7.33
CA THR A 132 -5.77 -19.19 6.57
C THR A 132 -5.63 -19.55 5.09
N LEU A 133 -4.41 -19.77 4.59
CA LEU A 133 -4.16 -20.15 3.18
C LEU A 133 -3.65 -21.59 2.99
N MET A 134 -3.48 -22.35 4.09
CA MET A 134 -3.15 -23.78 4.05
C MET A 134 -4.24 -24.63 4.73
N GLY A 135 -5.50 -24.29 4.49
CA GLY A 135 -6.61 -25.21 4.64
C GLY A 135 -6.84 -25.92 3.32
N SER A 136 -6.61 -27.23 3.28
CA SER A 136 -6.83 -28.17 2.17
C SER A 136 -5.92 -28.04 0.93
N LEU A 137 -4.67 -28.49 1.08
CA LEU A 137 -4.08 -29.53 0.22
C LEU A 137 -3.20 -30.45 1.07
#